data_AF-X1J4R3-F1
#
_entry.id   AF-X1J4R3-F1
#
_cell.length_a   1.000
_cell.length_b   1.000
_cell.length_c   1.000
_cell.angle_alpha   90.00
_cell.angle_beta   90.00
_cell.angle_gamma   90.00
#
_symmetry.space_group_name_H-M   'P 1'
#
loop_
_entity.id
_entity.type
_entity.pdbx_description
1 polymer ?
#
loop_
_entity_poly.entity_id
_entity_poly.type
_entity_poly.pdbx_seq_one_letter_code
_entity_poly.pdbx_strand_id
1 'polypeptide(L)' 'MWLEYFTPLEQLIQEFRHKYPNDSELINELDKDQIEIDKCKSNSVVISYFCNNAKGVNGLPNLSLT' A
#
# COMPACT_ATOMS: atom_id res chain seq x y z
N MET A 1 -1.00 7.61 -11.80
CA MET A 1 -1.82 7.24 -10.60
C MET A 1 -1.00 6.25 -9.77
N TRP A 2 -1.02 6.26 -8.43
CA TRP A 2 -0.17 5.36 -7.60
C TRP A 2 -0.23 3.87 -8.00
N LEU A 3 -1.38 3.42 -8.53
CA LEU A 3 -1.55 2.11 -9.15
C LEU A 3 -0.54 1.81 -10.26
N GLU A 4 -0.34 2.73 -11.19
CA GLU A 4 0.59 2.57 -12.34
C GLU A 4 2.05 2.45 -11.89
N TYR A 5 2.39 2.99 -10.72
CA TYR A 5 3.72 2.87 -10.13
C TYR A 5 3.93 1.50 -9.46
N PHE A 6 2.92 0.98 -8.76
CA PHE A 6 3.04 -0.28 -8.03
C PHE A 6 2.85 -1.54 -8.89
N THR A 7 2.03 -1.48 -9.94
CA THR A 7 1.78 -2.63 -10.81
C THR A 7 3.06 -3.30 -11.36
N PRO A 8 4.05 -2.58 -11.93
CA PRO A 8 5.27 -3.22 -12.41
C PRO A 8 6.12 -3.83 -11.28
N LEU A 9 6.07 -3.27 -10.07
CA LEU A 9 6.81 -3.81 -8.91
C LEU A 9 6.20 -5.12 -8.43
N GLU A 10 4.88 -5.22 -8.38
CA GLU A 10 4.17 -6.46 -8.00
C GLU A 10 4.38 -7.58 -9.02
N GLN A 11 4.43 -7.23 -10.32
CA GLN A 11 4.77 -8.20 -11.37
C GLN A 11 6.19 -8.73 -11.19
N LEU A 12 7.15 -7.86 -10.90
CA LEU A 12 8.53 -8.25 -10.66
C LEU A 12 8.66 -9.18 -9.45
N ILE A 13 7.94 -8.89 -8.35
CA ILE A 13 7.87 -9.77 -7.18
C ILE A 13 7.36 -11.17 -7.56
N GLN A 14 6.30 -11.25 -8.36
CA GLN A 14 5.75 -12.54 -8.82
C GLN A 14 6.73 -13.29 -9.73
N GLU A 15 7.43 -12.59 -10.63
CA GLU A 15 8.45 -13.18 -11.50
C GLU A 15 9.59 -13.80 -10.68
N PHE A 16 10.10 -13.09 -9.67
CA PHE A 16 11.17 -13.62 -8.82
C PHE A 16 10.72 -14.82 -7.99
N ARG A 17 9.49 -14.79 -7.43
CA ARG A 17 8.91 -15.95 -6.72
C ARG A 17 8.79 -17.18 -7.62
N HIS A 18 8.40 -16.98 -8.87
CA HIS A 18 8.27 -18.08 -9.83
C HIS A 18 9.63 -18.63 -10.28
N LYS A 19 10.61 -17.74 -10.48
CA LYS A 19 11.95 -18.11 -10.97
C LYS A 19 12.81 -18.77 -9.90
N TYR A 20 12.60 -18.44 -8.63
CA TYR A 20 13.41 -18.92 -7.51
C TYR A 20 12.55 -19.43 -6.34
N PRO A 21 11.70 -20.46 -6.56
CA PRO A 21 10.73 -20.90 -5.55
C PRO A 21 11.37 -21.56 -4.31
N ASN A 22 12.64 -21.95 -4.40
CA ASN A 22 13.35 -22.64 -3.33
C ASN A 22 14.36 -21.72 -2.60
N ASP A 23 14.47 -20.46 -2.99
CA ASP A 23 15.34 -19.48 -2.34
C ASP A 23 14.59 -18.78 -1.21
N SER A 24 14.68 -19.35 -0.01
CA SER A 24 13.95 -18.85 1.16
C SER A 24 14.41 -17.45 1.60
N GLU A 25 15.66 -17.08 1.35
CA GLU A 25 16.18 -15.77 1.70
C GLU A 25 15.57 -14.70 0.77
N LEU A 26 15.58 -14.97 -0.53
CA LEU A 26 14.93 -14.11 -1.52
C LEU A 26 13.42 -13.99 -1.26
N ILE A 27 12.72 -15.10 -0.97
CA ILE A 27 11.28 -15.07 -0.68
C ILE A 27 10.98 -14.18 0.53
N ASN A 28 11.78 -14.26 1.59
CA ASN A 28 11.60 -13.41 2.77
C ASN A 28 11.76 -11.92 2.47
N GLU A 29 12.73 -11.54 1.62
CA GLU A 29 12.88 -10.15 1.21
C GLU A 29 11.69 -9.69 0.34
N LEU A 30 11.25 -10.53 -0.61
CA LEU A 30 10.09 -10.24 -1.46
C LEU A 30 8.77 -10.11 -0.66
N ASP A 31 8.64 -10.80 0.48
CA ASP A 31 7.50 -10.65 1.38
C ASP A 31 7.52 -9.29 2.10
N LYS A 32 8.69 -8.81 2.51
CA LYS A 32 8.84 -7.46 3.10
C LYS A 32 8.44 -6.38 2.10
N ASP A 33 8.90 -6.51 0.85
CA ASP A 33 8.58 -5.56 -0.22
C ASP A 33 7.07 -5.51 -0.50
N GLN A 34 6.41 -6.68 -0.59
CA GLN A 34 4.96 -6.74 -0.79
C GLN A 34 4.20 -6.07 0.38
N ILE A 35 4.64 -6.30 1.63
CA ILE A 35 4.05 -5.66 2.82
C ILE A 35 4.19 -4.13 2.75
N GLU A 36 5.34 -3.62 2.31
CA GLU A 36 5.54 -2.17 2.19
C GLU A 36 4.64 -1.57 1.10
N ILE A 37 4.54 -2.23 -0.06
CA ILE A 37 3.61 -1.84 -1.13
C ILE A 37 2.16 -1.80 -0.62
N ASP A 38 1.72 -2.83 0.11
CA ASP A 38 0.37 -2.93 0.64
C ASP A 38 0.09 -1.83 1.68
N LYS A 39 1.06 -1.51 2.54
CA LYS A 39 1.00 -0.38 3.47
C LYS A 39 0.90 0.95 2.74
N CYS A 40 1.72 1.18 1.71
CA CYS A 40 1.68 2.41 0.92
C CYS A 40 0.35 2.56 0.19
N LYS A 41 -0.19 1.49 -0.39
CA LYS A 41 -1.53 1.49 -1.02
C LYS A 41 -2.62 1.77 -0.01
N SER A 42 -2.58 1.14 1.17
CA SER A 42 -3.58 1.34 2.23
C SER A 42 -3.51 2.76 2.80
N ASN A 43 -2.31 3.29 3.05
CA ASN A 43 -2.12 4.67 3.49
C ASN A 43 -2.51 5.67 2.41
N SER A 44 -2.25 5.39 1.14
CA SER A 44 -2.73 6.19 0.01
C SER A 44 -4.26 6.22 -0.05
N VAL A 45 -4.93 5.08 0.17
CA VAL A 45 -6.40 5.02 0.26
C VAL A 45 -6.88 5.87 1.44
N VAL A 46 -6.25 5.77 2.61
CA VAL A 46 -6.60 6.58 3.79
C VAL A 46 -6.39 8.07 3.52
N ILE A 47 -5.25 8.49 2.95
CA ILE A 47 -4.96 9.89 2.63
C ILE A 47 -5.92 10.42 1.55
N SER A 48 -6.21 9.64 0.51
CA SER A 48 -7.19 10.06 -0.51
C SER A 48 -8.62 10.08 0.04
N TYR A 49 -8.99 9.20 0.97
CA TYR A 49 -10.26 9.27 1.68
C TYR A 49 -10.34 10.56 2.53
N PHE A 50 -9.30 10.87 3.32
CA PHE A 50 -9.26 12.10 4.12
C PHE A 50 -9.24 13.37 3.25
N CYS A 51 -8.46 13.41 2.16
CA CYS A 51 -8.41 14.56 1.26
C CYS A 51 -9.69 14.78 0.45
N ASN A 52 -10.45 13.73 0.12
CA ASN A 52 -11.73 13.86 -0.56
C ASN A 52 -12.86 14.22 0.42
N ASN A 53 -12.83 13.73 1.66
CA ASN A 53 -13.80 14.13 2.70
C ASN A 53 -13.52 15.54 3.27
N ALA A 54 -12.27 15.99 3.28
CA ALA A 54 -11.90 17.35 3.69
C ALA A 54 -12.34 18.44 2.71
N LYS A 55 -12.69 18.08 1.46
CA LYS A 55 -13.29 19.02 0.49
C LYS A 55 -14.80 19.17 0.64
N GLY A 56 -15.42 18.51 1.63
CA GLY A 56 -16.86 18.47 1.77
C GLY A 56 -17.37 18.37 3.20
N VAL A 57 -16.91 19.22 4.13
CA VAL A 57 -17.71 19.57 5.33
C VAL A 57 -17.27 20.91 5.92
N ASN A 58 -18.12 21.93 5.75
CA ASN A 58 -18.36 22.88 6.84
C ASN A 58 -18.99 22.07 7.98
N GLY A 59 -18.19 21.65 8.95
CA GLY A 59 -18.69 20.89 10.10
C GLY A 59 -17.58 20.12 10.80
N LEU A 60 -16.87 20.78 11.71
CA LEU A 60 -16.00 20.14 12.69
C LEU A 60 -16.81 19.10 13.50
N PRO A 61 -16.42 17.82 13.54
CA PRO A 61 -16.80 16.98 14.66
C PRO A 61 -15.84 17.26 15.83
N ASN A 62 -16.42 17.75 16.92
CA ASN A 62 -15.80 17.85 18.23
C ASN A 62 -15.31 16.45 18.67
N LEU A 63 -14.00 16.24 18.69
CA LEU A 63 -13.39 15.08 19.33
C LEU A 63 -13.39 15.32 20.85
N SER A 64 -14.53 15.02 21.49
CA SER A 64 -14.55 14.77 22.92
C SER A 64 -13.79 13.47 23.17
N LEU A 65 -12.61 13.58 23.78
CA LEU A 65 -11.88 12.44 24.34
C LEU A 65 -12.65 11.93 25.56
N THR A 66 -13.23 10.74 25.45
CA THR A 66 -13.60 9.86 26.57
C THR A 66 -12.99 8.51 26.35
#